data_AF-A0A7S1MYA4-F1
#
_entry.id   AF-A0A7S1MYA4-F1
#
_cell.length_a   1.000
_cell.length_b   1.000
_cell.length_c   1.000
_cell.angle_alpha   90.00
_cell.angle_beta   90.00
_cell.angle_gamma   90.00
#
_symmetry.space_group_name_H-M   'P 1'
#
loop_
_entity.id
_entity.type
_entity.pdbx_description
1 polymer ?
#
loop_
_entity_poly.entity_id
_entity_poly.type
_entity_poly.pdbx_seq_one_letter_code
_entity_poly.pdbx_strand_id
1 'polypeptide(L)'
;ALDSWGCGGSSIEGGVNQPVYVEPGQRVTLQYQDEAPLLASEVELRVCTEGSVEVHPLVAAVGWVVTLTVRDPDQVGGGAVNVTVSCLVGGDTERVTLSESATQPGLFEGTLGT
;
A
#
# COMPACT_ATOMS: atom_id res chain seq x y z
N ALA A 1 29.58 -5.37 -33.17
CA ALA A 1 29.67 -4.01 -32.62
C ALA A 1 29.03 -4.05 -31.24
N LEU A 2 29.76 -3.62 -30.20
CA LEU A 2 29.29 -3.57 -28.82
C LEU A 2 28.30 -2.40 -28.67
N ASP A 3 27.25 -2.54 -27.85
CA ASP A 3 26.42 -1.39 -27.48
C ASP A 3 27.14 -0.50 -26.47
N SER A 4 26.60 0.70 -26.22
CA SER A 4 27.26 1.75 -25.43
C SER A 4 27.42 1.44 -23.94
N TRP A 5 27.12 0.21 -23.51
CA TRP A 5 27.21 -0.25 -22.11
C TRP A 5 28.22 -1.39 -21.92
N GLY A 6 28.87 -1.89 -22.98
CA GLY A 6 30.04 -2.76 -22.85
C GLY A 6 29.80 -4.14 -22.24
N CYS A 7 28.55 -4.54 -22.01
CA CYS A 7 28.20 -5.88 -21.52
C CYS A 7 27.80 -6.77 -22.70
N GLY A 8 28.77 -7.51 -23.24
CA GLY A 8 28.48 -8.61 -24.14
C GLY A 8 27.82 -9.76 -23.36
N GLY A 9 26.55 -10.03 -23.65
CA GLY A 9 25.86 -11.25 -23.20
C GLY A 9 24.71 -11.06 -22.22
N SER A 10 23.89 -10.01 -22.33
CA SER A 10 22.50 -10.16 -21.91
C SER A 10 21.70 -10.70 -23.09
N SER A 11 21.72 -12.02 -23.25
CA SER A 11 20.70 -12.72 -24.02
C SER A 11 19.59 -13.12 -23.06
N ILE A 12 18.39 -12.64 -23.31
CA ILE A 12 17.20 -13.35 -22.84
C ILE A 12 17.16 -14.65 -23.65
N GLU A 13 17.83 -15.71 -23.18
CA GLU A 13 17.67 -17.03 -23.81
C GLU A 13 16.22 -17.48 -23.63
N GLY A 14 15.41 -17.29 -24.68
CA GLY A 14 14.04 -17.81 -24.73
C GLY A 14 13.03 -17.19 -23.77
N GLY A 15 13.31 -16.02 -23.19
CA GLY A 15 12.35 -15.36 -22.30
C GLY A 15 11.15 -14.83 -23.07
N VAL A 16 10.12 -15.65 -23.13
CA VAL A 16 8.75 -15.17 -23.33
C VAL A 16 8.55 -14.05 -22.32
N ASN A 17 7.95 -12.92 -22.73
CA ASN A 17 7.50 -11.88 -21.79
C ASN A 17 6.38 -12.48 -20.93
N GLN A 18 6.76 -13.32 -19.97
CA GLN A 18 5.87 -14.04 -19.08
C GLN A 18 5.68 -13.16 -17.86
N PRO A 19 4.48 -12.59 -17.67
CA PRO A 19 4.19 -11.85 -16.47
C PRO A 19 4.32 -12.80 -15.27
N VAL A 20 4.94 -12.32 -14.20
CA VAL A 20 4.87 -12.97 -12.90
C VAL A 20 3.52 -12.59 -12.30
N TYR A 21 2.64 -13.59 -12.17
CA TYR A 21 1.36 -13.40 -11.49
C TYR A 21 1.60 -13.43 -9.98
N VAL A 22 1.08 -12.42 -9.30
CA VAL A 22 1.19 -12.27 -7.85
C VAL A 22 -0.18 -12.01 -7.25
N GLU A 23 -0.34 -12.40 -6.00
CA GLU A 23 -1.54 -12.13 -5.20
C GLU A 23 -1.24 -11.08 -4.12
N PRO A 24 -2.24 -10.30 -3.70
CA PRO A 24 -2.11 -9.37 -2.57
C PRO A 24 -1.52 -10.05 -1.33
N GLY A 25 -0.57 -9.39 -0.66
CA GLY A 25 0.10 -9.90 0.54
C GLY A 25 1.27 -10.86 0.27
N GLN A 26 1.55 -11.20 -0.99
CA GLN A 26 2.74 -11.98 -1.35
C GLN A 26 4.03 -11.15 -1.27
N ARG A 27 5.15 -11.87 -1.23
CA ARG A 27 6.50 -11.33 -1.36
C ARG A 27 7.13 -11.88 -2.63
N VAL A 28 7.72 -11.01 -3.44
CA VAL A 28 8.47 -11.37 -4.64
C VAL A 28 9.94 -11.07 -4.38
N THR A 29 10.79 -12.07 -4.54
CA THR A 29 12.23 -11.92 -4.43
C THR A 29 12.83 -11.86 -5.83
N LEU A 30 13.52 -10.77 -6.13
CA LEU A 30 14.37 -10.65 -7.31
C LEU A 30 15.81 -10.90 -6.90
N GLN A 31 16.46 -11.86 -7.55
CA GLN A 31 17.86 -12.17 -7.33
C GLN A 31 18.65 -11.96 -8.61
N TYR A 32 19.70 -11.15 -8.54
CA TYR A 32 20.70 -11.00 -9.59
C TYR A 32 22.01 -11.63 -9.13
N GLN A 33 22.57 -12.54 -9.91
CA GLN A 33 23.90 -13.10 -9.66
C GLN A 33 24.81 -12.65 -10.80
N ASP A 34 25.82 -11.84 -10.46
CA ASP A 34 26.98 -11.62 -11.32
C ASP A 34 27.96 -12.77 -11.09
N GLU A 35 28.49 -13.36 -12.15
CA GLU A 35 29.44 -14.49 -12.06
C GLU A 35 30.91 -14.00 -12.02
N ALA A 36 31.19 -12.75 -12.38
CA ALA A 36 32.56 -12.25 -12.46
C ALA A 36 32.66 -10.71 -12.25
N PRO A 37 32.71 -10.24 -10.99
CA PRO A 37 32.92 -11.00 -9.75
C PRO A 37 31.65 -11.70 -9.25
N LEU A 38 31.81 -12.83 -8.54
CA LEU A 38 30.68 -13.56 -7.95
C LEU A 38 29.99 -12.72 -6.87
N LEU A 39 28.91 -12.03 -7.23
CA LEU A 39 28.14 -11.18 -6.34
C LEU A 39 26.65 -11.39 -6.57
N ALA A 40 25.93 -11.72 -5.49
CA ALA A 40 24.48 -11.79 -5.50
C ALA A 40 23.89 -10.49 -4.93
N SER A 41 22.87 -9.96 -5.61
CA SER A 41 22.01 -8.90 -5.12
C SER A 41 20.59 -9.43 -5.02
N GLU A 42 19.91 -9.09 -3.92
CA GLU A 42 18.55 -9.51 -3.65
C GLU A 42 17.69 -8.27 -3.36
N VAL A 43 16.52 -8.21 -3.97
CA VAL A 43 15.49 -7.19 -3.71
C VAL A 43 14.18 -7.89 -3.40
N GLU A 44 13.60 -7.59 -2.25
CA GLU A 44 12.26 -8.05 -1.87
C GLU A 44 11.23 -6.97 -2.19
N LEU A 45 10.20 -7.35 -2.95
CA LEU A 45 9.02 -6.55 -3.21
C LEU A 45 7.83 -7.13 -2.43
N ARG A 46 7.15 -6.31 -1.64
CA ARG A 46 5.87 -6.66 -1.02
C ARG A 46 4.73 -6.26 -1.95
N VAL A 47 3.81 -7.18 -2.19
CA VAL A 47 2.61 -6.93 -2.97
C VAL A 47 1.55 -6.37 -2.03
N CYS A 48 1.12 -5.13 -2.27
CA CYS A 48 0.15 -4.45 -1.41
C CYS A 48 -1.18 -5.21 -1.31
N THR A 49 -1.82 -5.09 -0.15
CA THR A 49 -3.18 -5.57 0.09
C THR A 49 -4.19 -4.43 -0.08
N GLU A 50 -5.40 -4.77 -0.51
CA GLU A 50 -6.45 -3.77 -0.66
C GLU A 50 -6.96 -3.32 0.71
N GLY A 51 -6.95 -2.02 0.94
CA GLY A 51 -7.57 -1.38 2.10
C GLY A 51 -9.03 -1.01 1.84
N SER A 52 -9.83 -0.90 2.89
CA SER A 52 -11.22 -0.44 2.82
C SER A 52 -11.48 0.69 3.81
N VAL A 53 -12.44 1.55 3.46
CA VAL A 53 -12.85 2.69 4.27
C VAL A 53 -14.37 2.63 4.44
N GLU A 54 -14.82 2.74 5.68
CA GLU A 54 -16.23 2.73 6.06
C GLU A 54 -16.54 3.94 6.94
N VAL A 55 -17.79 4.41 6.84
CA VAL A 55 -18.27 5.57 7.58
C VAL A 55 -19.68 5.32 8.09
N HIS A 56 -19.93 5.62 9.36
CA HIS A 56 -21.23 5.43 9.99
C HIS A 56 -21.61 6.60 10.91
N PRO A 57 -22.83 7.14 10.82
CA PRO A 57 -23.84 6.88 9.79
C PRO A 57 -23.44 7.48 8.42
N LEU A 58 -23.95 6.91 7.32
CA LEU A 58 -23.70 7.42 5.96
C LEU A 58 -24.37 8.79 5.71
N VAL A 59 -25.38 9.13 6.51
CA VAL A 59 -26.03 10.43 6.50
C VAL A 59 -25.94 11.01 7.90
N ALA A 60 -25.35 12.20 8.00
CA ALA A 60 -25.17 12.93 9.24
C ALA A 60 -25.74 14.34 9.10
N ALA A 61 -26.17 14.92 10.22
CA ALA A 61 -26.58 16.31 10.32
C ALA A 61 -25.66 17.04 11.31
N VAL A 62 -25.65 18.36 11.26
CA VAL A 62 -24.85 19.18 12.17
C VAL A 62 -25.10 18.79 13.63
N GLY A 63 -24.02 18.66 14.39
CA GLY A 63 -24.00 18.19 15.77
C GLY A 63 -23.92 16.68 15.94
N TRP A 64 -23.88 15.89 14.85
CA TRP A 64 -23.77 14.43 14.93
C TRP A 64 -22.32 13.98 15.03
N VAL A 65 -22.11 12.81 15.63
CA VAL A 65 -20.83 12.13 15.62
C VAL A 65 -20.84 11.07 14.53
N VAL A 66 -19.82 11.11 13.69
CA VAL A 66 -19.57 10.12 12.64
C VAL A 66 -18.37 9.28 13.04
N THR A 67 -18.51 7.96 12.96
CA THR A 67 -17.43 7.00 13.13
C THR A 67 -16.80 6.69 11.78
N LEU A 68 -15.48 6.73 11.74
CA LEU A 68 -14.66 6.44 10.58
C LEU A 68 -13.84 5.18 10.87
N THR A 69 -13.87 4.25 9.94
CA THR A 69 -13.17 2.98 10.05
C THR A 69 -12.35 2.75 8.79
N VAL A 70 -11.07 2.44 8.96
CA VAL A 70 -10.18 2.03 7.86
C VAL A 70 -9.64 0.65 8.17
N ARG A 71 -9.72 -0.29 7.24
CA ARG A 71 -9.01 -1.57 7.31
C ARG A 71 -7.91 -1.57 6.28
N ASP A 72 -6.67 -1.60 6.73
CA ASP A 72 -5.47 -1.65 5.88
C ASP A 72 -4.42 -2.56 6.53
N PRO A 73 -4.29 -3.82 6.06
CA PRO A 73 -3.29 -4.77 6.58
C PRO A 73 -1.84 -4.34 6.30
N ASP A 74 -1.59 -3.48 5.31
CA ASP A 74 -0.24 -3.03 4.97
C ASP A 74 0.28 -1.98 5.96
N GLN A 75 -0.62 -1.32 6.71
CA GLN A 75 -0.29 -0.29 7.70
C GLN A 75 -0.19 -0.83 9.14
N VAL A 76 -0.28 -2.15 9.35
CA VAL A 76 -0.19 -2.75 10.69
C VAL A 76 1.08 -2.31 11.41
N GLY A 77 0.94 -1.68 12.58
CA GLY A 77 2.06 -1.17 13.36
C GLY A 77 2.78 0.05 12.74
N GLY A 78 2.27 0.60 11.64
CA GLY A 78 2.76 1.82 10.98
C GLY A 78 2.41 3.11 11.74
N GLY A 79 1.54 3.02 12.76
CA GLY A 79 1.07 4.15 13.54
C GLY A 79 -0.28 4.67 13.07
N ALA A 80 -0.62 5.90 13.46
CA ALA A 80 -1.93 6.48 13.13
C ALA A 80 -2.07 6.83 11.64
N VAL A 81 -3.27 6.67 11.10
CA VAL A 81 -3.62 7.01 9.72
C VAL A 81 -4.35 8.35 9.68
N ASN A 82 -4.06 9.19 8.69
CA ASN A 82 -4.79 10.44 8.47
C ASN A 82 -5.83 10.24 7.36
N VAL A 83 -7.07 10.60 7.64
CA VAL A 83 -8.15 10.64 6.65
C VAL A 83 -8.67 12.07 6.48
N THR A 84 -9.23 12.35 5.31
CA THR A 84 -9.84 13.64 5.00
C THR A 84 -11.30 13.42 4.67
N VAL A 85 -12.18 14.05 5.43
CA VAL A 85 -13.63 14.06 5.21
C VAL A 85 -13.98 15.36 4.52
N SER A 86 -14.73 15.31 3.42
CA SER A 86 -15.15 16.51 2.70
C SER A 86 -16.65 16.53 2.49
N CYS A 87 -17.25 17.71 2.66
CA CYS A 87 -18.66 17.96 2.42
C CYS A 87 -18.84 18.61 1.05
N LEU A 88 -19.41 17.87 0.09
CA LEU A 88 -19.61 18.35 -1.28
C LEU A 88 -20.55 19.57 -1.37
N VAL A 89 -21.56 19.65 -0.49
CA VAL A 89 -22.59 20.70 -0.55
C VAL A 89 -22.10 22.01 0.08
N GLY A 90 -21.20 21.94 1.06
CA GLY A 90 -20.66 23.11 1.77
C GLY A 90 -19.21 23.47 1.45
N GLY A 91 -18.47 22.58 0.77
CA GLY A 91 -17.03 22.74 0.50
C GLY A 91 -16.14 22.55 1.73
N ASP A 92 -16.72 22.17 2.87
CA ASP A 92 -15.98 21.99 4.11
C ASP A 92 -15.10 20.73 4.06
N THR A 93 -13.94 20.78 4.71
CA THR A 93 -12.96 19.69 4.69
C THR A 93 -12.30 19.56 6.04
N GLU A 94 -12.39 18.36 6.63
CA GLU A 94 -11.82 18.07 7.93
C GLU A 94 -10.83 16.91 7.90
N ARG A 95 -9.76 17.05 8.68
CA ARG A 95 -8.72 16.02 8.79
C ARG A 95 -8.86 15.28 10.12
N VAL A 96 -8.97 13.97 10.04
CA VAL A 96 -9.13 13.11 11.21
C VAL A 96 -7.96 12.14 11.29
N THR A 97 -7.37 12.04 12.47
CA THR A 97 -6.33 11.04 12.76
C THR A 97 -7.00 9.82 13.38
N LEU A 98 -6.90 8.68 12.71
CA LEU A 98 -7.42 7.38 13.15
C LEU A 98 -6.32 6.61 13.87
N SER A 99 -6.65 6.03 15.01
CA SER A 99 -5.73 5.20 15.78
C SER A 99 -5.93 3.72 15.44
N GLU A 100 -4.84 2.98 15.34
CA GLU A 100 -4.89 1.52 15.18
C GLU A 100 -5.53 0.87 16.42
N SER A 101 -6.39 -0.11 16.17
CA SER A 101 -7.02 -0.91 17.20
C SER A 101 -5.99 -1.85 17.84
N ALA A 102 -5.89 -1.79 19.17
CA ALA A 102 -5.00 -2.65 19.93
C ALA A 102 -5.40 -4.14 19.89
N THR A 103 -6.65 -4.45 19.55
CA THR A 103 -7.20 -5.82 19.52
C THR A 103 -7.36 -6.36 18.11
N GLN A 104 -7.36 -5.49 17.10
CA GLN A 104 -7.52 -5.85 15.68
C GLN A 104 -6.48 -5.09 14.84
N PRO A 105 -5.24 -5.59 14.72
CA PRO A 105 -4.20 -4.94 13.93
C PRO A 105 -4.65 -4.69 12.49
N GLY A 106 -4.29 -3.52 11.94
CA GLY A 106 -4.71 -3.07 10.62
C GLY A 106 -6.13 -2.51 10.56
N LEU A 107 -6.88 -2.51 11.67
CA LEU A 107 -8.11 -1.74 11.82
C LEU A 107 -7.78 -0.39 12.46
N PHE A 108 -8.17 0.71 11.84
CA PHE A 108 -7.99 2.06 12.34
C PHE A 108 -9.35 2.72 12.54
N GLU A 109 -9.55 3.31 13.71
CA GLU A 109 -10.84 3.87 14.12
C GLU A 109 -10.67 5.30 14.64
N GLY A 110 -11.69 6.11 14.42
CA GLY A 110 -11.77 7.47 14.92
C GLY A 110 -13.17 8.04 14.77
N THR A 111 -13.40 9.20 15.38
CA THR A 111 -14.68 9.89 15.31
C THR A 111 -14.51 11.35 14.90
N LEU A 112 -15.54 11.87 14.24
CA LEU A 112 -15.62 13.26 13.80
C LEU A 112 -16.96 13.84 14.26
N GLY A 113 -16.92 14.98 14.94
CA GLY A 113 -18.11 15.80 15.16
C GLY A 113 -18.41 16.64 13.94
N THR A 114 -19.69 16.73 13.55
CA THR A 114 -20.20 17.50 12.40
C THR A 114 -21.01 18.71 12.83
#